data_AF-M4SWR7-F1
#
_entry.id   AF-M4SWR7-F1
#
_cell.length_a   1.000
_cell.length_b   1.000
_cell.length_c   1.000
_cell.angle_alpha   90.00
_cell.angle_beta   90.00
_cell.angle_gamma   90.00
#
_symmetry.space_group_name_H-M   'P 1'
#
loop_
_entity.id
_entity.type
_entity.pdbx_description
1 polymer ?
#
loop_
_entity_poly.entity_id
_entity_poly.type
_entity_poly.pdbx_seq_one_letter_code
_entity_poly.pdbx_strand_id
1 'polypeptide(L)'
;MLIVAVTLAISRLQVGCKAAGPTKGENKKIFGLLRAIVKATDEEEPKVQLTQTAAEAAANAPHLALYLKQPAAIQQLASLAKQRKLDALEVANASPPCKADKLAACKAAAVYFSNLPEAQQATLAAAAADERGFKTINNTTAMALVAAAAKSGPPAGAPATATATYLLLTAVYSTEASSKAAKLLGTGSTRQHHCGTGQSAVGASATQTIAATIGCLCASNGSHDNNKGCYETKTGQQTWSKDASIADWQTIVKNCQKVVEKQPQLTTGNLHAIHKGIATDLYTAKGKTPAVGFLGYKKHSGAAGCGGGDSKNTGACASFATSSTQVAPPTWLDLIPQAATAIDENAGNEYRTFFV
;
A
#
# COMPACT_ATOMS: atom_id res chain seq x y z
N MET A 1 -72.99 39.30 10.35
CA MET A 1 -71.58 38.93 10.57
C MET A 1 -71.32 37.60 9.88
N LEU A 2 -70.35 37.62 8.96
CA LEU A 2 -69.59 36.57 8.27
C LEU A 2 -70.20 35.24 7.77
N ILE A 3 -69.63 34.86 6.64
CA ILE A 3 -70.00 33.89 5.61
C ILE A 3 -68.95 32.75 5.59
N VAL A 4 -69.43 31.50 5.54
CA VAL A 4 -69.04 30.33 4.69
C VAL A 4 -67.56 29.88 4.51
N ALA A 5 -67.36 28.59 4.85
CA ALA A 5 -66.55 27.50 4.25
C ALA A 5 -64.99 27.46 4.27
N VAL A 6 -64.48 26.24 4.52
CA VAL A 6 -63.72 25.37 3.58
C VAL A 6 -62.72 24.50 4.37
N THR A 7 -62.88 23.19 4.27
CA THR A 7 -61.89 22.15 4.57
C THR A 7 -60.85 22.08 3.44
N LEU A 8 -59.55 22.30 3.72
CA LEU A 8 -58.40 21.63 3.05
C LEU A 8 -57.03 22.07 3.62
N ALA A 9 -56.29 21.06 4.10
CA ALA A 9 -54.82 20.91 4.17
C ALA A 9 -53.88 22.14 4.27
N ILE A 10 -53.19 22.27 5.42
CA ILE A 10 -51.75 22.65 5.46
C ILE A 10 -51.02 21.76 6.46
N SER A 11 -50.50 20.66 5.92
CA SER A 11 -49.10 20.24 5.99
C SER A 11 -48.29 20.47 7.28
N ARG A 12 -47.93 19.33 7.88
CA ARG A 12 -46.70 19.05 8.65
C ARG A 12 -45.59 20.11 8.52
N LEU A 13 -45.48 21.02 9.49
CA LEU A 13 -44.21 21.65 9.83
C LEU A 13 -43.54 20.81 10.92
N GLN A 14 -43.02 19.65 10.51
CA GLN A 14 -41.93 19.03 11.26
C GLN A 14 -40.71 19.93 11.06
N VAL A 15 -40.52 20.88 11.96
CA VAL A 15 -39.24 21.55 12.15
C VAL A 15 -38.27 20.46 12.61
N GLY A 16 -37.66 19.79 11.64
CA GLY A 16 -36.67 18.76 11.87
C GLY A 16 -35.48 19.40 12.58
N CYS A 17 -35.40 19.19 13.89
CA CYS A 17 -34.22 19.50 14.67
C CYS A 17 -33.06 18.70 14.06
N LYS A 18 -32.25 19.37 13.23
CA LYS A 18 -31.10 18.77 12.55
C LYS A 18 -30.11 18.35 13.62
N ALA A 19 -29.82 17.05 13.69
CA ALA A 19 -28.83 16.51 14.60
C ALA A 19 -27.47 17.17 14.38
N ALA A 20 -26.73 17.50 15.43
CA ALA A 20 -25.33 17.88 15.27
C ALA A 20 -24.49 16.66 14.86
N GLY A 21 -23.32 16.86 14.24
CA GLY A 21 -22.34 15.77 14.13
C GLY A 21 -21.73 15.40 15.49
N PRO A 22 -20.94 14.32 15.60
CA PRO A 22 -20.15 14.06 16.81
C PRO A 22 -19.18 15.20 17.07
N THR A 23 -19.04 15.59 18.34
CA THR A 23 -18.30 16.82 18.74
C THR A 23 -17.24 16.58 19.80
N LYS A 24 -17.16 15.38 20.38
CA LYS A 24 -16.33 15.07 21.54
C LYS A 24 -15.05 14.31 21.19
N GLY A 25 -14.72 14.24 19.91
CA GLY A 25 -13.55 13.49 19.43
C GLY A 25 -13.77 11.97 19.42
N GLU A 26 -15.00 11.52 19.27
CA GLU A 26 -15.39 10.11 19.34
C GLU A 26 -14.67 9.21 18.31
N ASN A 27 -14.22 9.79 17.20
CA ASN A 27 -13.47 9.11 16.14
C ASN A 27 -11.94 9.32 16.24
N LYS A 28 -11.42 10.08 17.21
CA LYS A 28 -9.97 10.42 17.30
C LYS A 28 -9.07 9.18 17.28
N LYS A 29 -9.46 8.08 17.95
CA LYS A 29 -8.67 6.85 18.00
C LYS A 29 -8.55 6.18 16.64
N ILE A 30 -9.68 5.87 16.00
CA ILE A 30 -9.68 5.21 14.67
C ILE A 30 -9.09 6.13 13.59
N PHE A 31 -9.39 7.44 13.66
CA PHE A 31 -8.76 8.44 12.80
C PHE A 31 -7.24 8.46 12.98
N GLY A 32 -6.76 8.31 14.22
CA GLY A 32 -5.34 8.19 14.57
C GLY A 32 -4.62 7.02 13.88
N LEU A 33 -5.31 5.90 13.69
CA LEU A 33 -4.78 4.73 12.98
C LEU A 33 -4.78 4.95 11.46
N LEU A 34 -5.89 5.46 10.91
CA LEU A 34 -6.02 5.70 9.47
C LEU A 34 -5.06 6.79 8.98
N ARG A 35 -4.85 7.86 9.76
CA ARG A 35 -3.89 8.92 9.43
C ARG A 35 -2.43 8.47 9.44
N ALA A 36 -2.09 7.46 10.26
CA ALA A 36 -0.74 6.91 10.29
C ALA A 36 -0.40 6.26 8.94
N ILE A 37 -1.38 5.60 8.31
CA ILE A 37 -1.25 5.04 6.96
C ILE A 37 -1.13 6.16 5.92
N VAL A 38 -2.00 7.18 5.99
CA VAL A 38 -1.93 8.35 5.08
C VAL A 38 -0.55 9.00 5.14
N LYS A 39 0.00 9.23 6.33
CA LYS A 39 1.34 9.79 6.52
C LYS A 39 2.43 8.87 5.98
N ALA A 40 2.33 7.56 6.18
CA ALA A 40 3.28 6.60 5.65
C ALA A 40 3.37 6.61 4.12
N THR A 41 2.33 7.10 3.41
CA THR A 41 2.40 7.33 1.94
C THR A 41 3.19 8.56 1.51
N ASP A 42 3.61 9.39 2.47
CA ASP A 42 4.47 10.56 2.28
C ASP A 42 5.91 10.32 2.77
N GLU A 43 6.19 9.18 3.41
CA GLU A 43 7.54 8.82 3.83
C GLU A 43 8.32 8.26 2.63
N GLU A 44 9.49 8.82 2.31
CA GLU A 44 10.39 8.21 1.33
C GLU A 44 10.89 6.88 1.90
N GLU A 45 10.77 5.79 1.12
CA GLU A 45 11.52 4.56 1.42
C GLU A 45 13.01 4.92 1.51
N PRO A 46 13.74 4.47 2.55
CA PRO A 46 15.15 4.80 2.68
C PRO A 46 15.93 4.30 1.46
N LYS A 47 16.29 5.21 0.55
CA LYS A 47 17.12 4.95 -0.63
C LYS A 47 18.56 4.72 -0.16
N VAL A 48 19.04 3.47 -0.23
CA VAL A 48 20.47 3.20 -0.04
C VAL A 48 21.21 3.65 -1.30
N GLN A 49 22.00 4.73 -1.22
CA GLN A 49 22.91 5.12 -2.29
C GLN A 49 24.12 4.18 -2.29
N LEU A 50 24.37 3.50 -3.41
CA LEU A 50 25.56 2.67 -3.60
C LEU A 50 26.78 3.55 -3.89
N THR A 51 27.92 3.21 -3.30
CA THR A 51 29.21 3.75 -3.74
C THR A 51 29.53 3.25 -5.16
N GLN A 52 30.37 3.95 -5.91
CA GLN A 52 30.75 3.56 -7.28
C GLN A 52 31.27 2.11 -7.36
N THR A 53 32.10 1.72 -6.40
CA THR A 53 32.62 0.35 -6.29
C THR A 53 31.52 -0.69 -6.07
N ALA A 54 30.48 -0.36 -5.30
CA ALA A 54 29.34 -1.26 -5.07
C ALA A 54 28.44 -1.37 -6.31
N ALA A 55 28.28 -0.30 -7.08
CA ALA A 55 27.55 -0.31 -8.35
C ALA A 55 28.28 -1.14 -9.41
N GLU A 56 29.61 -1.02 -9.50
CA GLU A 56 30.44 -1.83 -10.41
C GLU A 56 30.42 -3.32 -10.02
N ALA A 57 30.53 -3.64 -8.72
CA ALA A 57 30.43 -5.02 -8.24
C ALA A 57 29.08 -5.64 -8.58
N ALA A 58 28.01 -4.87 -8.43
CA ALA A 58 26.67 -5.30 -8.77
C ALA A 58 26.43 -5.53 -10.26
N ALA A 59 26.91 -4.64 -11.13
CA ALA A 59 26.79 -4.79 -12.58
C ALA A 59 27.51 -6.06 -13.08
N ASN A 60 28.59 -6.44 -12.41
CA ASN A 60 29.43 -7.59 -12.77
C ASN A 60 28.95 -8.92 -12.16
N ALA A 61 28.13 -8.88 -11.11
CA ALA A 61 27.67 -10.05 -10.38
C ALA A 61 26.84 -11.07 -11.22
N PRO A 62 25.98 -10.67 -12.18
CA PRO A 62 25.29 -11.63 -13.05
C PRO A 62 26.26 -12.45 -13.91
N HIS A 63 27.35 -11.81 -14.36
CA HIS A 63 28.39 -12.48 -15.16
C HIS A 63 29.16 -13.50 -14.33
N LEU A 64 29.47 -13.14 -13.07
CA LEU A 64 30.12 -14.01 -12.10
C LEU A 64 29.27 -15.25 -11.78
N ALA A 65 27.97 -15.05 -11.50
CA ALA A 65 27.02 -16.13 -11.22
C ALA A 65 26.90 -17.09 -12.43
N LEU A 66 26.81 -16.54 -13.64
CA LEU A 66 26.71 -17.34 -14.85
C LEU A 66 27.98 -18.16 -15.11
N TYR A 67 29.16 -17.59 -14.87
CA TYR A 67 30.42 -18.33 -14.94
C TYR A 67 30.46 -19.46 -13.91
N LEU A 68 30.12 -19.20 -12.66
CA LEU A 68 30.14 -20.22 -11.60
C LEU A 68 29.15 -21.35 -11.89
N LYS A 69 28.00 -21.06 -12.51
CA LYS A 69 27.04 -22.08 -12.91
C LYS A 69 27.51 -22.91 -14.11
N GLN A 70 28.20 -22.30 -15.06
CA GLN A 70 28.53 -22.89 -16.36
C GLN A 70 29.99 -22.64 -16.79
N PRO A 71 31.00 -23.03 -15.99
CA PRO A 71 32.38 -22.56 -16.17
C PRO A 71 32.97 -22.99 -17.51
N ALA A 72 32.81 -24.26 -17.90
CA ALA A 72 33.34 -24.78 -19.16
C ALA A 72 32.76 -24.04 -20.39
N ALA A 73 31.46 -23.75 -20.38
CA ALA A 73 30.79 -23.03 -21.46
C ALA A 73 31.28 -21.59 -21.56
N ILE A 74 31.40 -20.88 -20.44
CA ILE A 74 31.87 -19.49 -20.44
C ILE A 74 33.35 -19.38 -20.79
N GLN A 75 34.21 -20.31 -20.35
CA GLN A 75 35.63 -20.35 -20.71
C GLN A 75 35.85 -20.59 -22.22
N GLN A 76 35.06 -21.47 -22.82
CA GLN A 76 35.08 -21.70 -24.27
C GLN A 76 34.73 -20.40 -25.03
N LEU A 77 33.65 -19.72 -24.62
CA LEU A 77 33.25 -18.45 -25.22
C LEU A 77 34.27 -17.32 -24.99
N ALA A 78 34.90 -17.27 -23.81
CA ALA A 78 35.93 -16.29 -23.50
C ALA A 78 37.18 -16.49 -24.37
N SER A 79 37.50 -17.73 -24.72
CA SER A 79 38.58 -18.04 -25.66
C SER A 79 38.26 -17.53 -27.07
N LEU A 80 37.00 -17.64 -27.51
CA LEU A 80 36.52 -17.01 -28.74
C LEU A 80 36.54 -15.47 -28.66
N ALA A 81 36.26 -14.89 -27.49
CA ALA A 81 36.34 -13.45 -27.25
C ALA A 81 37.78 -12.93 -27.44
N LYS A 82 38.78 -13.61 -26.84
CA LYS A 82 40.21 -13.29 -27.02
C LYS A 82 40.65 -13.37 -28.48
N GLN A 83 40.04 -14.27 -29.26
CA GLN A 83 40.28 -14.41 -30.70
C GLN A 83 39.46 -13.46 -31.58
N ARG A 84 38.63 -12.58 -30.99
CA ARG A 84 37.69 -11.69 -31.70
C ARG A 84 36.71 -12.43 -32.61
N LYS A 85 36.33 -13.66 -32.24
CA LYS A 85 35.39 -14.53 -32.99
C LYS A 85 34.03 -14.70 -32.31
N LEU A 86 33.85 -14.13 -31.12
CA LEU A 86 32.63 -14.34 -30.31
C LEU A 86 31.36 -13.79 -30.97
N ASP A 87 31.46 -12.67 -31.69
CA ASP A 87 30.30 -12.02 -32.31
C ASP A 87 29.73 -12.87 -33.45
N ALA A 88 30.61 -13.54 -34.21
CA ALA A 88 30.24 -14.45 -35.30
C ALA A 88 29.65 -15.79 -34.83
N LEU A 89 29.62 -16.06 -33.50
CA LEU A 89 29.04 -17.30 -32.99
C LEU A 89 27.50 -17.27 -33.08
N GLU A 90 26.98 -18.18 -33.91
CA GLU A 90 25.54 -18.42 -34.05
C GLU A 90 24.97 -19.33 -32.95
N VAL A 91 23.67 -19.16 -32.67
CA VAL A 91 22.94 -19.92 -31.63
C VAL A 91 23.03 -21.43 -31.82
N ALA A 92 23.03 -21.91 -33.07
CA ALA A 92 23.14 -23.34 -33.38
C ALA A 92 24.45 -23.96 -32.87
N ASN A 93 25.52 -23.17 -32.86
CA ASN A 93 26.89 -23.58 -32.55
C ASN A 93 27.29 -23.32 -31.09
N ALA A 94 26.42 -22.68 -30.30
CA ALA A 94 26.66 -22.46 -28.88
C ALA A 94 26.55 -23.78 -28.07
N SER A 95 27.27 -23.88 -26.95
CA SER A 95 27.14 -25.03 -26.06
C SER A 95 25.73 -25.07 -25.43
N PRO A 96 25.18 -26.26 -25.10
CA PRO A 96 23.83 -26.41 -24.57
C PRO A 96 23.41 -25.42 -23.46
N PRO A 97 24.24 -25.09 -22.44
CA PRO A 97 23.85 -24.11 -21.42
C PRO A 97 23.73 -22.66 -21.91
N CYS A 98 24.27 -22.35 -23.09
CA CYS A 98 24.31 -21.02 -23.70
C CYS A 98 23.54 -20.94 -25.03
N LYS A 99 22.71 -21.94 -25.35
CA LYS A 99 21.82 -21.91 -26.52
C LYS A 99 20.59 -21.03 -26.30
N ALA A 100 19.84 -20.83 -27.38
CA ALA A 100 18.58 -20.10 -27.43
C ALA A 100 18.70 -18.67 -26.87
N ASP A 101 17.74 -18.27 -26.05
CA ASP A 101 17.62 -16.96 -25.40
C ASP A 101 18.78 -16.65 -24.42
N LYS A 102 19.59 -17.65 -24.05
CA LYS A 102 20.71 -17.49 -23.11
C LYS A 102 22.03 -17.05 -23.75
N LEU A 103 22.12 -17.07 -25.09
CA LEU A 103 23.37 -16.80 -25.80
C LEU A 103 23.93 -15.41 -25.49
N ALA A 104 23.08 -14.37 -25.49
CA ALA A 104 23.50 -13.01 -25.24
C ALA A 104 24.11 -12.84 -23.83
N ALA A 105 23.46 -13.41 -22.81
CA ALA A 105 23.96 -13.37 -21.44
C ALA A 105 25.30 -14.12 -21.29
N CYS A 106 25.43 -15.28 -21.96
CA CYS A 106 26.68 -16.03 -21.99
C CYS A 106 27.81 -15.29 -22.72
N LYS A 107 27.53 -14.61 -23.84
CA LYS A 107 28.52 -13.77 -24.54
C LYS A 107 29.00 -12.63 -23.63
N ALA A 108 28.09 -11.94 -22.95
CA ALA A 108 28.44 -10.86 -22.03
C ALA A 108 29.30 -11.36 -20.85
N ALA A 109 28.94 -12.50 -20.25
CA ALA A 109 29.75 -13.10 -19.18
C ALA A 109 31.13 -13.56 -19.66
N ALA A 110 31.22 -14.05 -20.90
CA ALA A 110 32.50 -14.44 -21.51
C ALA A 110 33.42 -13.25 -21.77
N VAL A 111 32.87 -12.13 -22.26
CA VAL A 111 33.61 -10.86 -22.42
C VAL A 111 34.10 -10.36 -21.07
N TYR A 112 33.22 -10.31 -20.07
CA TYR A 112 33.58 -9.95 -18.71
C TYR A 112 34.75 -10.80 -18.19
N PHE A 113 34.62 -12.13 -18.27
CA PHE A 113 35.67 -13.06 -17.81
C PHE A 113 37.00 -12.85 -18.56
N SER A 114 36.96 -12.67 -19.89
CA SER A 114 38.17 -12.48 -20.70
C SER A 114 38.94 -11.20 -20.38
N ASN A 115 38.24 -10.17 -19.86
CA ASN A 115 38.80 -8.87 -19.51
C ASN A 115 39.33 -8.82 -18.07
N LEU A 116 39.09 -9.84 -17.25
CA LEU A 116 39.68 -9.93 -15.91
C LEU A 116 41.21 -10.15 -16.01
N PRO A 117 42.00 -9.64 -15.06
CA PRO A 117 43.40 -10.03 -14.89
C PRO A 117 43.55 -11.56 -14.83
N GLU A 118 44.65 -12.11 -15.38
CA GLU A 118 44.87 -13.56 -15.43
C GLU A 118 44.82 -14.23 -14.04
N ALA A 119 45.35 -13.55 -13.02
CA ALA A 119 45.27 -14.01 -11.63
C ALA A 119 43.80 -14.17 -11.18
N GLN A 120 42.91 -13.24 -11.55
CA GLN A 120 41.49 -13.31 -11.20
C GLN A 120 40.74 -14.36 -12.04
N GLN A 121 41.12 -14.56 -13.31
CA GLN A 121 40.61 -15.66 -14.12
C GLN A 121 40.94 -17.02 -13.47
N ALA A 122 42.18 -17.19 -13.00
CA ALA A 122 42.63 -18.39 -12.31
C ALA A 122 41.90 -18.60 -10.98
N THR A 123 41.73 -17.55 -10.16
CA THR A 123 40.94 -17.62 -8.92
C THR A 123 39.51 -18.05 -9.19
N LEU A 124 38.87 -17.49 -10.22
CA LEU A 124 37.48 -17.82 -10.52
C LEU A 124 37.34 -19.24 -11.09
N ALA A 125 38.29 -19.71 -11.90
CA ALA A 125 38.34 -21.09 -12.35
C ALA A 125 38.51 -22.07 -11.18
N ALA A 126 39.41 -21.77 -10.24
CA ALA A 126 39.59 -22.57 -9.03
C ALA A 126 38.31 -22.60 -8.17
N ALA A 127 37.66 -21.46 -7.99
CA ALA A 127 36.39 -21.36 -7.25
C ALA A 127 35.23 -22.13 -7.93
N ALA A 128 35.22 -22.20 -9.26
CA ALA A 128 34.20 -22.93 -10.01
C ALA A 128 34.43 -24.45 -10.06
N ALA A 129 35.68 -24.88 -9.92
CA ALA A 129 36.09 -26.29 -9.85
C ALA A 129 36.05 -26.86 -8.43
N ASP A 130 35.87 -26.01 -7.42
CA ASP A 130 35.82 -26.42 -6.02
C ASP A 130 34.51 -27.16 -5.67
N GLU A 131 34.65 -28.36 -5.12
CA GLU A 131 33.53 -29.21 -4.68
C GLU A 131 33.19 -29.08 -3.18
N ARG A 132 33.96 -28.28 -2.43
CA ARG A 132 33.78 -28.07 -0.98
C ARG A 132 32.66 -27.06 -0.66
N GLY A 133 31.93 -26.61 -1.68
CA GLY A 133 30.81 -25.68 -1.57
C GLY A 133 31.15 -24.23 -1.92
N PHE A 134 32.42 -23.88 -2.19
CA PHE A 134 32.79 -22.50 -2.52
C PHE A 134 32.12 -22.00 -3.81
N LYS A 135 31.95 -22.87 -4.80
CA LYS A 135 31.18 -22.59 -6.02
C LYS A 135 29.76 -22.12 -5.70
N THR A 136 29.09 -22.81 -4.80
CA THR A 136 27.72 -22.50 -4.35
C THR A 136 27.71 -21.20 -3.59
N ILE A 137 28.61 -21.01 -2.62
CA ILE A 137 28.72 -19.79 -1.81
C ILE A 137 28.95 -18.57 -2.71
N ASN A 138 29.93 -18.62 -3.61
CA ASN A 138 30.25 -17.49 -4.48
C ASN A 138 29.11 -17.18 -5.47
N ASN A 139 28.42 -18.21 -5.98
CA ASN A 139 27.27 -18.01 -6.87
C ASN A 139 26.10 -17.38 -6.10
N THR A 140 25.86 -17.83 -4.87
CA THR A 140 24.87 -17.23 -3.97
C THR A 140 25.21 -15.77 -3.66
N THR A 141 26.48 -15.45 -3.34
CA THR A 141 26.95 -14.09 -3.08
C THR A 141 26.80 -13.19 -4.30
N ALA A 142 27.13 -13.70 -5.50
CA ALA A 142 26.93 -12.97 -6.75
C ALA A 142 25.43 -12.67 -6.99
N MET A 143 24.56 -13.66 -6.81
CA MET A 143 23.11 -13.44 -6.93
C MET A 143 22.59 -12.48 -5.85
N ALA A 144 23.17 -12.49 -4.64
CA ALA A 144 22.83 -11.55 -3.58
C ALA A 144 23.24 -10.11 -3.92
N LEU A 145 24.38 -9.90 -4.59
CA LEU A 145 24.82 -8.60 -5.12
C LEU A 145 23.88 -8.07 -6.22
N VAL A 146 23.44 -8.93 -7.14
CA VAL A 146 22.43 -8.58 -8.17
C VAL A 146 21.12 -8.15 -7.51
N ALA A 147 20.67 -8.94 -6.53
CA ALA A 147 19.46 -8.64 -5.78
C ALA A 147 19.60 -7.35 -4.97
N ALA A 148 20.76 -7.10 -4.35
CA ALA A 148 21.05 -5.89 -3.59
C ALA A 148 21.10 -4.63 -4.48
N ALA A 149 21.58 -4.72 -5.70
CA ALA A 149 21.60 -3.59 -6.62
C ALA A 149 20.26 -3.31 -7.30
N ALA A 150 19.41 -4.33 -7.43
CA ALA A 150 18.00 -4.10 -7.73
C ALA A 150 17.27 -3.30 -6.62
N LYS A 151 17.85 -3.18 -5.42
CA LYS A 151 17.39 -2.29 -4.32
C LYS A 151 17.93 -0.86 -4.43
N SER A 152 18.91 -0.60 -5.30
CA SER A 152 19.29 0.77 -5.67
C SER A 152 18.32 1.24 -6.76
N GLY A 153 17.77 2.44 -6.62
CA GLY A 153 16.61 2.89 -7.40
C GLY A 153 16.75 2.59 -8.90
N PRO A 154 15.68 2.11 -9.56
CA PRO A 154 15.76 1.81 -10.97
C PRO A 154 16.08 3.10 -11.75
N PRO A 155 16.80 3.02 -12.89
CA PRO A 155 16.73 4.09 -13.88
C PRO A 155 15.25 4.32 -14.22
N ALA A 156 14.86 5.59 -14.33
CA ALA A 156 13.47 5.99 -14.54
C ALA A 156 12.79 5.14 -15.62
N GLY A 157 11.74 4.39 -15.24
CA GLY A 157 10.86 3.70 -16.19
C GLY A 157 10.65 2.18 -16.06
N ALA A 158 11.15 1.50 -15.01
CA ALA A 158 10.84 0.07 -14.81
C ALA A 158 9.45 -0.14 -14.14
N PRO A 159 8.66 -1.18 -14.53
CA PRO A 159 7.34 -1.44 -13.97
C PRO A 159 7.43 -1.90 -12.50
N ALA A 160 6.53 -1.35 -11.67
CA ALA A 160 6.54 -1.51 -10.23
C ALA A 160 6.33 -2.98 -9.78
N THR A 161 7.35 -3.58 -9.17
CA THR A 161 7.10 -4.54 -8.09
C THR A 161 6.38 -3.79 -6.95
N ALA A 162 5.41 -4.44 -6.30
CA ALA A 162 4.54 -3.79 -5.31
C ALA A 162 5.31 -3.41 -4.04
N THR A 163 5.98 -2.25 -4.05
CA THR A 163 6.67 -1.73 -2.86
C THR A 163 5.68 -1.46 -1.73
N ALA A 164 6.17 -1.42 -0.48
CA ALA A 164 5.33 -1.12 0.67
C ALA A 164 4.60 0.23 0.47
N THR A 165 5.30 1.23 -0.05
CA THR A 165 4.70 2.54 -0.37
C THR A 165 3.60 2.44 -1.43
N TYR A 166 3.78 1.65 -2.48
CA TYR A 166 2.75 1.45 -3.52
C TYR A 166 1.48 0.80 -2.96
N LEU A 167 1.63 -0.21 -2.10
CA LEU A 167 0.51 -0.89 -1.45
C LEU A 167 -0.26 0.05 -0.52
N LEU A 168 0.44 0.87 0.27
CA LEU A 168 -0.20 1.86 1.13
C LEU A 168 -0.87 2.99 0.33
N LEU A 169 -0.26 3.47 -0.76
CA LEU A 169 -0.89 4.43 -1.66
C LEU A 169 -2.18 3.87 -2.27
N THR A 170 -2.15 2.59 -2.66
CA THR A 170 -3.33 1.88 -3.18
C THR A 170 -4.41 1.75 -2.11
N ALA A 171 -4.04 1.47 -0.85
CA ALA A 171 -5.00 1.44 0.26
C ALA A 171 -5.66 2.81 0.51
N VAL A 172 -4.89 3.89 0.37
CA VAL A 172 -5.37 5.25 0.63
C VAL A 172 -6.19 5.83 -0.52
N TYR A 173 -5.74 5.62 -1.76
CA TYR A 173 -6.25 6.33 -2.95
C TYR A 173 -6.78 5.40 -4.05
N SER A 174 -6.74 4.07 -3.86
CA SER A 174 -6.99 3.07 -4.91
C SER A 174 -5.93 3.13 -6.03
N THR A 175 -6.24 2.58 -7.21
CA THR A 175 -5.39 2.59 -8.41
C THR A 175 -5.04 3.99 -8.92
N GLU A 176 -5.69 5.04 -8.40
CA GLU A 176 -5.33 6.45 -8.63
C GLU A 176 -4.17 6.94 -7.74
N ALA A 177 -3.45 6.04 -7.06
CA ALA A 177 -2.30 6.26 -6.18
C ALA A 177 -1.34 7.38 -6.62
N SER A 178 -1.01 7.45 -7.92
CA SER A 178 -0.07 8.44 -8.48
C SER A 178 -0.58 9.89 -8.39
N SER A 179 -1.89 10.09 -8.33
CA SER A 179 -2.52 11.42 -8.25
C SER A 179 -2.75 11.92 -6.83
N LYS A 180 -2.63 11.03 -5.82
CA LYS A 180 -3.05 11.29 -4.42
C LYS A 180 -4.43 11.97 -4.31
N ALA A 181 -5.32 11.72 -5.27
CA ALA A 181 -6.64 12.30 -5.32
C ALA A 181 -7.61 11.50 -4.46
N ALA A 182 -7.95 12.02 -3.27
CA ALA A 182 -8.97 11.43 -2.42
C ALA A 182 -10.37 11.67 -3.01
N LYS A 183 -11.08 10.60 -3.38
CA LYS A 183 -12.42 10.66 -4.00
C LYS A 183 -13.40 9.62 -3.46
N LEU A 184 -14.68 9.84 -3.76
CA LEU A 184 -15.76 8.86 -3.58
C LEU A 184 -15.87 7.92 -4.81
N LEU A 185 -15.27 6.73 -4.75
CA LEU A 185 -15.19 5.80 -5.88
C LEU A 185 -16.42 4.88 -6.07
N GLY A 186 -17.33 4.82 -5.09
CA GLY A 186 -18.55 4.03 -5.16
C GLY A 186 -19.69 4.71 -5.90
N THR A 187 -20.65 3.95 -6.40
CA THR A 187 -21.90 4.51 -6.95
C THR A 187 -22.78 5.05 -5.82
N GLY A 188 -23.32 6.26 -6.00
CA GLY A 188 -24.23 6.86 -5.02
C GLY A 188 -24.30 8.38 -5.16
N SER A 189 -25.24 8.96 -4.41
CA SER A 189 -25.42 10.40 -4.28
C SER A 189 -25.61 10.85 -2.82
N THR A 190 -25.53 9.91 -1.88
CA THR A 190 -25.77 10.17 -0.45
C THR A 190 -24.67 9.60 0.41
N ARG A 191 -24.48 10.20 1.58
CA ARG A 191 -23.53 9.71 2.58
C ARG A 191 -23.78 8.25 2.94
N GLN A 192 -25.04 7.84 3.07
CA GLN A 192 -25.39 6.46 3.40
C GLN A 192 -25.03 5.48 2.28
N HIS A 193 -25.05 5.88 1.00
CA HIS A 193 -24.56 5.01 -0.08
C HIS A 193 -23.05 4.82 0.02
N HIS A 194 -22.31 5.92 0.19
CA HIS A 194 -20.85 5.86 0.21
C HIS A 194 -20.26 5.28 1.52
N CYS A 195 -20.94 5.49 2.64
CA CYS A 195 -20.51 5.10 3.98
C CYS A 195 -21.28 3.92 4.58
N GLY A 196 -22.36 3.48 3.95
CA GLY A 196 -23.15 2.32 4.34
C GLY A 196 -24.40 2.66 5.18
N THR A 197 -25.37 1.76 5.10
CA THR A 197 -26.71 1.89 5.71
C THR A 197 -26.85 1.02 6.97
N GLY A 198 -25.85 1.04 7.85
CA GLY A 198 -25.93 0.20 9.04
C GLY A 198 -25.61 -1.24 8.67
N GLN A 199 -26.50 -2.18 9.00
CA GLN A 199 -26.29 -3.62 8.76
C GLN A 199 -26.83 -4.11 7.41
N SER A 200 -27.56 -3.28 6.66
CA SER A 200 -28.23 -3.69 5.42
C SER A 200 -27.37 -3.57 4.17
N ALA A 201 -26.43 -2.62 4.15
CA ALA A 201 -25.49 -2.47 3.04
C ALA A 201 -24.20 -1.79 3.49
N VAL A 202 -23.09 -2.33 2.99
CA VAL A 202 -21.75 -1.76 3.18
C VAL A 202 -21.60 -0.44 2.40
N GLY A 203 -20.65 0.39 2.82
CA GLY A 203 -20.38 1.67 2.15
C GLY A 203 -19.69 1.49 0.81
N ALA A 204 -20.32 1.96 -0.27
CA ALA A 204 -19.84 1.77 -1.64
C ALA A 204 -18.46 2.40 -1.91
N SER A 205 -18.10 3.50 -1.22
CA SER A 205 -16.77 4.11 -1.32
C SER A 205 -15.86 3.70 -0.16
N ALA A 206 -16.39 3.59 1.05
CA ALA A 206 -15.60 3.26 2.23
C ALA A 206 -14.94 1.88 2.14
N THR A 207 -15.56 0.92 1.45
CA THR A 207 -14.96 -0.40 1.18
C THR A 207 -13.73 -0.33 0.28
N GLN A 208 -13.62 0.70 -0.56
CA GLN A 208 -12.59 0.82 -1.59
C GLN A 208 -11.34 1.55 -1.11
N THR A 209 -11.47 2.60 -0.29
CA THR A 209 -10.30 3.40 0.15
C THR A 209 -10.36 3.89 1.59
N ILE A 210 -9.18 4.07 2.18
CA ILE A 210 -9.01 4.74 3.47
C ILE A 210 -9.45 6.20 3.37
N ALA A 211 -9.17 6.90 2.26
CA ALA A 211 -9.58 8.30 2.10
C ALA A 211 -11.10 8.48 2.16
N ALA A 212 -11.87 7.61 1.47
CA ALA A 212 -13.33 7.63 1.55
C ALA A 212 -13.83 7.26 2.95
N THR A 213 -13.17 6.29 3.61
CA THR A 213 -13.47 5.94 5.01
C THR A 213 -13.25 7.15 5.94
N ILE A 214 -12.14 7.86 5.82
CA ILE A 214 -11.88 9.09 6.59
C ILE A 214 -12.96 10.14 6.28
N GLY A 215 -13.36 10.32 5.01
CA GLY A 215 -14.49 11.18 4.65
C GLY A 215 -15.77 10.79 5.41
N CYS A 216 -16.10 9.50 5.45
CA CYS A 216 -17.26 9.00 6.19
C CYS A 216 -17.22 9.26 7.70
N LEU A 217 -16.04 9.25 8.31
CA LEU A 217 -15.85 9.48 9.74
C LEU A 217 -15.77 10.98 10.10
N CYS A 218 -15.17 11.78 9.23
CA CYS A 218 -14.68 13.12 9.58
C CYS A 218 -15.40 14.24 8.84
N ALA A 219 -16.06 13.96 7.70
CA ALA A 219 -16.73 15.00 6.93
C ALA A 219 -17.95 15.56 7.66
N SER A 220 -18.08 16.88 7.59
CA SER A 220 -19.31 17.62 7.79
C SER A 220 -20.15 17.59 6.52
N ASN A 221 -21.45 17.86 6.63
CA ASN A 221 -22.30 18.11 5.46
C ASN A 221 -23.31 19.22 5.77
N GLY A 222 -24.12 19.61 4.79
CA GLY A 222 -25.09 20.70 4.96
C GLY A 222 -26.16 20.46 6.03
N SER A 223 -26.31 19.23 6.55
CA SER A 223 -27.24 18.90 7.63
C SER A 223 -26.56 18.60 8.97
N HIS A 224 -25.25 18.37 8.97
CA HIS A 224 -24.40 18.00 10.11
C HIS A 224 -23.07 18.76 9.96
N ASP A 225 -23.12 20.08 10.10
CA ASP A 225 -22.06 21.00 9.69
C ASP A 225 -21.00 21.26 10.77
N ASN A 226 -21.01 20.47 11.85
CA ASN A 226 -20.15 20.66 13.03
C ASN A 226 -19.50 19.34 13.50
N ASN A 227 -19.15 18.46 12.57
CA ASN A 227 -18.49 17.21 12.91
C ASN A 227 -17.04 17.48 13.37
N LYS A 228 -16.78 17.28 14.66
CA LYS A 228 -15.45 17.34 15.30
C LYS A 228 -15.04 15.97 15.85
N GLY A 229 -15.64 14.89 15.34
CA GLY A 229 -15.37 13.54 15.80
C GLY A 229 -13.91 13.12 15.58
N CYS A 230 -13.26 13.61 14.53
CA CYS A 230 -11.87 13.23 14.19
C CYS A 230 -10.81 14.19 14.73
N TYR A 231 -11.10 15.49 14.79
CA TYR A 231 -10.20 16.53 15.29
C TYR A 231 -11.01 17.79 15.68
N GLU A 232 -10.37 18.74 16.34
CA GLU A 232 -11.04 19.84 17.07
C GLU A 232 -11.77 20.83 16.16
N THR A 233 -11.33 20.95 14.91
CA THR A 233 -11.97 21.76 13.88
C THR A 233 -12.89 20.91 13.02
N LYS A 234 -14.00 21.50 12.58
CA LYS A 234 -14.86 20.86 11.58
C LYS A 234 -14.16 20.81 10.22
N THR A 235 -14.48 19.81 9.42
CA THR A 235 -14.24 19.80 7.98
C THR A 235 -15.29 20.64 7.24
N GLY A 236 -14.97 21.01 6.01
CA GLY A 236 -15.87 21.57 5.02
C GLY A 236 -17.00 20.61 4.64
N GLN A 237 -17.96 21.15 3.89
CA GLN A 237 -19.14 20.38 3.50
C GLN A 237 -18.80 19.40 2.39
N GLN A 238 -18.94 18.10 2.68
CA GLN A 238 -18.78 17.05 1.68
C GLN A 238 -19.99 16.97 0.75
N THR A 239 -19.72 17.05 -0.55
CA THR A 239 -20.66 16.62 -1.60
C THR A 239 -20.59 15.12 -1.76
N TRP A 240 -21.73 14.44 -1.76
CA TRP A 240 -21.79 12.97 -1.80
C TRP A 240 -22.14 12.42 -3.18
N SER A 241 -21.83 13.14 -4.25
CA SER A 241 -21.95 12.61 -5.60
C SER A 241 -20.80 11.65 -5.90
N LYS A 242 -21.05 10.70 -6.81
CA LYS A 242 -20.02 9.85 -7.39
C LYS A 242 -18.82 10.69 -7.86
N ASP A 243 -17.62 10.17 -7.61
CA ASP A 243 -16.30 10.73 -7.98
C ASP A 243 -15.99 12.10 -7.34
N ALA A 244 -16.83 12.61 -6.43
CA ALA A 244 -16.55 13.83 -5.72
C ALA A 244 -15.27 13.69 -4.88
N SER A 245 -14.43 14.72 -4.93
CA SER A 245 -13.27 14.83 -4.06
C SER A 245 -13.68 14.85 -2.60
N ILE A 246 -12.86 14.27 -1.73
CA ILE A 246 -13.05 14.38 -0.28
C ILE A 246 -12.80 15.83 0.12
N ALA A 247 -13.82 16.46 0.70
CA ALA A 247 -13.78 17.85 1.12
C ALA A 247 -12.69 18.05 2.17
N ASP A 248 -11.95 19.15 2.04
CA ASP A 248 -10.84 19.52 2.93
C ASP A 248 -9.76 18.44 3.09
N TRP A 249 -9.58 17.56 2.10
CA TRP A 249 -8.58 16.48 2.18
C TRP A 249 -7.18 16.99 2.52
N GLN A 250 -6.75 18.11 1.95
CA GLN A 250 -5.45 18.71 2.27
C GLN A 250 -5.35 19.18 3.74
N THR A 251 -6.45 19.66 4.32
CA THR A 251 -6.51 20.00 5.75
C THR A 251 -6.44 18.74 6.60
N ILE A 252 -7.11 17.66 6.19
CA ILE A 252 -7.03 16.35 6.83
C ILE A 252 -5.58 15.86 6.82
N VAL A 253 -4.90 15.85 5.65
CA VAL A 253 -3.49 15.46 5.51
C VAL A 253 -2.58 16.32 6.40
N LYS A 254 -2.74 17.65 6.42
CA LYS A 254 -1.99 18.53 7.32
C LYS A 254 -2.20 18.18 8.80
N ASN A 255 -3.43 17.83 9.21
CA ASN A 255 -3.69 17.37 10.58
C ASN A 255 -3.10 15.98 10.87
N CYS A 256 -2.86 15.16 9.85
CA CYS A 256 -2.10 13.91 9.97
C CYS A 256 -0.62 14.18 10.29
N GLN A 257 -0.07 15.28 9.78
CA GLN A 257 1.35 15.66 9.93
C GLN A 257 1.67 16.38 11.26
N LYS A 258 0.69 17.01 11.91
CA LYS A 258 0.90 17.88 13.09
C LYS A 258 1.28 17.19 14.41
N VAL A 259 1.27 15.85 14.49
CA VAL A 259 1.67 15.16 15.73
C VAL A 259 3.14 14.75 15.64
N VAL A 260 4.00 15.72 15.96
CA VAL A 260 5.43 15.58 16.26
C VAL A 260 5.47 15.02 17.70
N GLU A 261 5.89 13.79 17.99
CA GLU A 261 7.27 13.54 18.47
C GLU A 261 7.65 12.04 18.54
N LYS A 262 6.73 11.10 18.29
CA LYS A 262 7.06 9.65 18.23
C LYS A 262 6.20 8.96 17.19
N GLN A 263 6.32 9.42 15.95
CA GLN A 263 5.61 8.80 14.84
C GLN A 263 6.20 7.42 14.58
N PRO A 264 5.38 6.37 14.44
CA PRO A 264 5.87 5.07 14.04
C PRO A 264 6.47 5.20 12.63
N GLN A 265 7.78 5.00 12.51
CA GLN A 265 8.43 4.78 11.21
C GLN A 265 7.66 3.71 10.43
N LEU A 266 7.70 3.76 9.10
CA LEU A 266 7.23 2.68 8.25
C LEU A 266 8.01 1.38 8.56
N THR A 267 7.50 0.60 9.52
CA THR A 267 8.06 -0.68 9.96
C THR A 267 6.96 -1.72 10.01
N THR A 268 7.36 -2.99 9.87
CA THR A 268 6.47 -4.14 9.96
C THR A 268 5.67 -4.15 11.27
N GLY A 269 6.34 -3.94 12.40
CA GLY A 269 5.70 -3.92 13.72
C GLY A 269 4.62 -2.84 13.83
N ASN A 270 4.88 -1.66 13.26
CA ASN A 270 3.92 -0.56 13.25
C ASN A 270 2.72 -0.83 12.34
N LEU A 271 2.95 -1.37 11.12
CA LEU A 271 1.85 -1.72 10.22
C LEU A 271 0.97 -2.84 10.78
N HIS A 272 1.54 -3.85 11.44
CA HIS A 272 0.75 -4.88 12.15
C HIS A 272 -0.04 -4.30 13.31
N ALA A 273 0.54 -3.40 14.10
CA ALA A 273 -0.17 -2.73 15.20
C ALA A 273 -1.34 -1.88 14.68
N ILE A 274 -1.14 -1.15 13.58
CA ILE A 274 -2.19 -0.38 12.91
C ILE A 274 -3.30 -1.30 12.40
N HIS A 275 -2.94 -2.35 11.65
CA HIS A 275 -3.90 -3.34 11.14
C HIS A 275 -4.73 -3.96 12.27
N LYS A 276 -4.07 -4.42 13.35
CA LYS A 276 -4.75 -4.97 14.53
C LYS A 276 -5.67 -3.95 15.18
N GLY A 277 -5.25 -2.69 15.28
CA GLY A 277 -6.07 -1.61 15.84
C GLY A 277 -7.33 -1.36 15.02
N ILE A 278 -7.22 -1.33 13.70
CA ILE A 278 -8.34 -1.15 12.77
C ILE A 278 -9.28 -2.35 12.84
N ALA A 279 -8.74 -3.57 12.76
CA ALA A 279 -9.53 -4.80 12.89
C ALA A 279 -10.25 -4.86 14.24
N THR A 280 -9.59 -4.49 15.33
CA THR A 280 -10.23 -4.44 16.66
C THR A 280 -11.40 -3.46 16.66
N ASP A 281 -11.24 -2.25 16.11
CA ASP A 281 -12.34 -1.28 16.03
C ASP A 281 -13.49 -1.78 15.15
N LEU A 282 -13.18 -2.45 14.04
CA LEU A 282 -14.14 -3.03 13.10
C LEU A 282 -14.99 -4.13 13.74
N TYR A 283 -14.37 -5.01 14.53
CA TYR A 283 -15.03 -6.15 15.18
C TYR A 283 -15.51 -5.85 16.62
N THR A 284 -15.30 -4.65 17.12
CA THR A 284 -15.91 -4.21 18.39
C THR A 284 -17.39 -3.93 18.16
N ALA A 285 -18.27 -4.48 18.99
CA ALA A 285 -19.69 -4.22 18.88
C ALA A 285 -20.03 -2.76 19.29
N LYS A 286 -20.78 -2.04 18.43
CA LYS A 286 -21.07 -0.60 18.63
C LYS A 286 -22.57 -0.26 18.61
N GLY A 287 -22.91 0.78 19.37
CA GLY A 287 -24.25 1.33 19.51
C GLY A 287 -25.11 0.62 20.56
N LYS A 288 -26.33 1.12 20.77
CA LYS A 288 -27.28 0.61 21.78
C LYS A 288 -27.79 -0.81 21.49
N THR A 289 -27.96 -1.15 20.22
CA THR A 289 -28.10 -2.54 19.75
C THR A 289 -26.72 -2.93 19.21
N PRO A 290 -25.89 -3.62 20.01
CA PRO A 290 -24.50 -3.85 19.66
C PRO A 290 -24.37 -4.66 18.37
N ALA A 291 -23.48 -4.22 17.50
CA ALA A 291 -23.18 -4.90 16.25
C ALA A 291 -21.77 -4.58 15.77
N VAL A 292 -21.18 -5.53 15.06
CA VAL A 292 -19.84 -5.41 14.47
C VAL A 292 -19.90 -4.84 13.06
N GLY A 293 -18.73 -4.57 12.46
CA GLY A 293 -18.60 -4.09 11.08
C GLY A 293 -18.65 -2.57 10.95
N PHE A 294 -18.31 -1.82 12.00
CA PHE A 294 -18.37 -0.35 11.99
C PHE A 294 -17.03 0.27 12.39
N LEU A 295 -16.46 1.09 11.50
CA LEU A 295 -15.39 1.99 11.86
C LEU A 295 -15.96 3.34 12.30
N GLY A 296 -15.49 3.87 13.42
CA GLY A 296 -15.97 5.13 13.98
C GLY A 296 -17.23 5.02 14.84
N TYR A 297 -17.89 6.16 15.04
CA TYR A 297 -18.90 6.36 16.07
C TYR A 297 -20.30 5.98 15.60
N LYS A 298 -20.93 5.05 16.33
CA LYS A 298 -22.33 4.64 16.19
C LYS A 298 -23.02 4.74 17.55
N LYS A 299 -23.97 5.65 17.70
CA LYS A 299 -24.58 5.96 19.00
C LYS A 299 -25.77 5.07 19.38
N HIS A 300 -26.56 4.59 18.41
CA HIS A 300 -27.93 4.10 18.70
C HIS A 300 -28.34 2.78 18.01
N SER A 301 -29.58 2.36 18.27
CA SER A 301 -30.18 1.04 18.06
C SER A 301 -30.85 0.83 16.69
N GLY A 302 -31.01 1.89 15.89
CA GLY A 302 -31.66 1.81 14.58
C GLY A 302 -30.77 1.28 13.46
N ALA A 303 -31.39 0.73 12.42
CA ALA A 303 -30.74 0.33 11.15
C ALA A 303 -30.24 1.54 10.33
N ALA A 304 -30.72 2.74 10.65
CA ALA A 304 -30.26 3.96 9.98
C ALA A 304 -28.76 4.16 10.24
N GLY A 305 -28.03 4.26 9.13
CA GLY A 305 -26.61 3.93 9.07
C GLY A 305 -25.67 5.08 9.35
N CYS A 306 -24.58 5.09 8.58
CA CYS A 306 -23.48 6.03 8.72
C CYS A 306 -23.78 7.40 8.07
N GLY A 307 -24.85 8.03 8.52
CA GLY A 307 -25.37 9.31 7.99
C GLY A 307 -24.68 10.58 8.50
N GLY A 308 -23.75 10.48 9.45
CA GLY A 308 -22.92 11.60 9.92
C GLY A 308 -23.44 12.40 11.12
N GLY A 309 -24.72 12.28 11.47
CA GLY A 309 -25.29 12.96 12.64
C GLY A 309 -25.15 12.16 13.93
N ASP A 310 -25.35 12.83 15.06
CA ASP A 310 -25.33 12.27 16.43
C ASP A 310 -26.74 11.95 16.99
N SER A 311 -27.79 12.08 16.16
CA SER A 311 -29.19 11.83 16.54
C SER A 311 -29.52 10.35 16.69
N LYS A 312 -30.78 10.10 17.12
CA LYS A 312 -31.41 8.81 17.49
C LYS A 312 -31.11 7.61 16.59
N ASN A 313 -30.65 7.82 15.35
CA ASN A 313 -30.60 6.83 14.29
C ASN A 313 -29.38 6.96 13.37
N THR A 314 -28.33 7.71 13.70
CA THR A 314 -27.17 7.87 12.78
C THR A 314 -25.84 7.90 13.54
N GLY A 315 -24.74 7.81 12.79
CA GLY A 315 -23.39 8.03 13.31
C GLY A 315 -22.43 8.52 12.23
N ALA A 316 -21.34 9.17 12.64
CA ALA A 316 -20.21 9.44 11.76
C ALA A 316 -19.30 8.20 11.76
N CYS A 317 -19.66 7.25 10.90
CA CYS A 317 -19.01 5.95 10.79
C CYS A 317 -18.83 5.55 9.32
N ALA A 318 -18.20 4.41 9.11
CA ALA A 318 -18.29 3.65 7.86
C ALA A 318 -18.76 2.23 8.21
N SER A 319 -19.72 1.70 7.46
CA SER A 319 -20.24 0.35 7.62
C SER A 319 -19.65 -0.61 6.61
N PHE A 320 -19.27 -1.75 7.15
CA PHE A 320 -18.78 -2.96 6.50
C PHE A 320 -19.62 -4.16 6.96
N ALA A 321 -20.73 -3.91 7.64
CA ALA A 321 -21.61 -4.93 8.17
C ALA A 321 -22.58 -5.43 7.09
N THR A 322 -22.71 -6.75 6.98
CA THR A 322 -23.76 -7.42 6.18
C THR A 322 -24.87 -8.00 7.06
N SER A 323 -24.63 -8.07 8.36
CA SER A 323 -25.63 -8.35 9.41
C SER A 323 -25.14 -7.82 10.76
N SER A 324 -25.81 -8.14 11.86
CA SER A 324 -25.35 -7.75 13.20
C SER A 324 -24.06 -8.45 13.65
N THR A 325 -23.73 -9.60 13.06
CA THR A 325 -22.59 -10.45 13.42
C THR A 325 -21.61 -10.69 12.28
N GLN A 326 -21.98 -10.35 11.04
CA GLN A 326 -21.15 -10.55 9.86
C GLN A 326 -20.58 -9.25 9.33
N VAL A 327 -19.31 -9.32 8.93
CA VAL A 327 -18.54 -8.21 8.37
C VAL A 327 -18.00 -8.64 7.01
N ALA A 328 -18.13 -7.77 6.02
CA ALA A 328 -17.40 -7.83 4.76
C ALA A 328 -16.25 -6.80 4.84
N PRO A 329 -15.02 -7.24 5.16
CA PRO A 329 -13.91 -6.32 5.37
C PRO A 329 -13.65 -5.44 4.14
N PRO A 330 -13.18 -4.19 4.34
CA PRO A 330 -12.76 -3.35 3.21
C PRO A 330 -11.59 -3.98 2.46
N THR A 331 -11.57 -3.81 1.13
CA THR A 331 -10.50 -4.37 0.28
C THR A 331 -9.13 -3.78 0.60
N TRP A 332 -9.09 -2.54 1.09
CA TRP A 332 -7.85 -1.87 1.48
C TRP A 332 -7.25 -2.40 2.78
N LEU A 333 -8.01 -3.15 3.60
CA LEU A 333 -7.52 -3.63 4.91
C LEU A 333 -6.36 -4.64 4.73
N ASP A 334 -6.48 -5.52 3.74
CA ASP A 334 -5.49 -6.55 3.44
C ASP A 334 -4.21 -6.00 2.82
N LEU A 335 -4.23 -4.77 2.30
CA LEU A 335 -3.04 -4.12 1.74
C LEU A 335 -2.05 -3.69 2.83
N ILE A 336 -2.50 -3.48 4.07
CA ILE A 336 -1.66 -3.09 5.20
C ILE A 336 -0.70 -4.22 5.62
N PRO A 337 -1.16 -5.47 5.90
CA PRO A 337 -0.25 -6.57 6.17
C PRO A 337 0.58 -6.95 4.93
N GLN A 338 0.08 -6.80 3.70
CA GLN A 338 0.90 -6.97 2.50
C GLN A 338 2.06 -5.96 2.44
N ALA A 339 1.80 -4.70 2.80
CA ALA A 339 2.86 -3.69 2.91
C ALA A 339 3.86 -4.04 4.02
N ALA A 340 3.41 -4.62 5.14
CA ALA A 340 4.30 -5.12 6.20
C ALA A 340 5.17 -6.28 5.70
N THR A 341 4.59 -7.23 4.97
CA THR A 341 5.34 -8.31 4.31
C THR A 341 6.34 -7.76 3.30
N ALA A 342 6.00 -6.75 2.52
CA ALA A 342 6.94 -6.11 1.61
C ALA A 342 8.12 -5.46 2.37
N ILE A 343 7.90 -4.90 3.57
CA ILE A 343 8.99 -4.42 4.44
C ILE A 343 9.85 -5.60 4.94
N ASP A 344 9.25 -6.69 5.37
CA ASP A 344 9.95 -7.89 5.85
C ASP A 344 10.65 -8.68 4.74
N GLU A 345 10.16 -8.70 3.51
CA GLU A 345 10.87 -9.29 2.37
C GLU A 345 12.08 -8.44 2.00
N ASN A 346 11.98 -7.12 2.24
CA ASN A 346 13.09 -6.20 2.12
C ASN A 346 14.10 -6.34 3.28
N ALA A 347 13.66 -6.61 4.52
CA ALA A 347 14.48 -6.72 5.75
C ALA A 347 14.93 -8.15 6.13
N GLY A 348 14.17 -9.18 5.80
CA GLY A 348 14.46 -10.60 6.02
C GLY A 348 15.53 -11.15 5.07
N ASN A 349 15.72 -10.48 3.94
CA ASN A 349 16.93 -10.59 3.11
C ASN A 349 18.16 -9.88 3.72
N GLU A 350 18.05 -9.20 4.86
CA GLU A 350 19.19 -8.68 5.62
C GLU A 350 19.65 -9.64 6.72
N TYR A 351 18.77 -10.49 7.28
CA TYR A 351 19.14 -11.41 8.38
C TYR A 351 19.43 -12.86 7.95
N ARG A 352 18.91 -13.34 6.82
CA ARG A 352 19.29 -14.67 6.29
C ARG A 352 20.65 -14.71 5.60
N THR A 353 21.29 -13.56 5.43
CA THR A 353 22.60 -13.39 4.78
C THR A 353 23.77 -13.31 5.78
N PHE A 354 23.49 -13.44 7.09
CA PHE A 354 24.51 -13.56 8.15
C PHE A 354 24.73 -15.00 8.65
N PHE A 355 23.83 -15.93 8.32
CA PHE A 355 23.92 -17.34 8.75
C PHE A 355 23.29 -18.28 7.71
N VAL A 356 23.87 -18.40 6.51
CA VAL A 356 23.97 -19.67 5.75
C VAL A 356 25.22 -19.59 4.87
#